data_AF-A0A2S8BN64-F1
#
_entry.id   AF-A0A2S8BN64-F1
#
_cell.length_a   1.000
_cell.length_b   1.000
_cell.length_c   1.000
_cell.angle_alpha   90.00
_cell.angle_beta   90.00
_cell.angle_gamma   90.00
#
_symmetry.space_group_name_H-M   'P 1'
#
loop_
_entity.id
_entity.type
_entity.pdbx_description
1 polymer ?
#
loop_
_entity_poly.entity_id
_entity_poly.type
_entity_poly.pdbx_seq_one_letter_code
_entity_poly.pdbx_strand_id
1 'polypeptide(L)' 'MAPGKAVVVSTTHDPATPYQAGVNLAAQLGAPLITFDGTQHTVVFNGDRCVDAAVVRYFVEGTSPGNIRC' A
#
# COMPACT_ATOMS: atom_id res chain seq x y z
N MET A 1 -14.73 10.90 7.28
CA MET A 1 -14.75 9.52 6.74
C MET A 1 -13.86 8.69 7.64
N ALA A 2 -14.36 7.59 8.20
CA ALA A 2 -13.50 6.68 8.95
C ALA A 2 -12.36 6.19 8.04
N PRO A 3 -11.15 5.95 8.56
CA PRO A 3 -10.09 5.34 7.77
C PRO A 3 -10.63 4.06 7.14
N GLY A 4 -10.34 3.84 5.84
CA GLY A 4 -10.68 2.57 5.21
C GLY A 4 -10.17 1.43 6.09
N LYS A 5 -10.99 0.38 6.32
CA LYS A 5 -10.64 -0.76 7.20
C LYS A 5 -9.46 -1.60 6.68
N ALA A 6 -8.94 -1.25 5.51
CA ALA A 6 -7.74 -1.83 4.94
C ALA A 6 -6.93 -0.73 4.24
N VAL A 7 -5.63 -0.98 4.07
CA VAL A 7 -4.73 -0.28 3.15
C VAL A 7 -4.21 -1.30 2.15
N VAL A 8 -4.13 -0.92 0.87
CA VAL A 8 -3.56 -1.78 -0.17
C VAL A 8 -2.16 -1.27 -0.50
N VAL A 9 -1.18 -2.18 -0.51
CA VAL A 9 0.19 -1.88 -0.93
C VAL A 9 0.46 -2.64 -2.22
N SER A 10 0.98 -1.96 -3.25
CA SER A 10 1.23 -2.58 -4.55
C SER A 10 2.51 -2.06 -5.20
N THR A 11 3.31 -2.99 -5.73
CA THR A 11 4.61 -2.71 -6.34
C THR A 11 4.47 -2.60 -7.87
N THR A 12 5.14 -1.61 -8.48
CA THR A 12 5.02 -1.30 -9.92
C THR A 12 5.38 -2.47 -10.85
N HIS A 13 6.46 -3.21 -10.56
CA HIS A 13 6.95 -4.33 -11.37
C HIS A 13 6.95 -5.66 -10.58
N ASP A 14 5.90 -5.91 -9.81
CA ASP A 14 5.71 -7.18 -9.11
C ASP A 14 5.46 -8.33 -10.11
N PRO A 15 6.30 -9.38 -10.13
CA PRO A 15 6.17 -10.48 -11.09
C PRO A 15 5.02 -11.44 -10.78
N ALA A 16 4.51 -11.47 -9.56
CA ALA A 16 3.48 -12.41 -9.12
C ALA A 16 2.10 -11.74 -8.97
N THR A 17 2.07 -10.49 -8.48
CA THR A 17 0.84 -9.71 -8.28
C THR A 17 0.95 -8.36 -8.98
N PRO A 18 0.59 -8.27 -10.28
CA PRO A 18 0.78 -7.05 -11.07
C PRO A 18 0.16 -5.81 -10.42
N TYR A 19 0.82 -4.65 -10.56
CA TYR A 19 0.39 -3.38 -9.96
C TYR A 19 -1.09 -3.07 -10.15
N GLN A 20 -1.61 -3.30 -11.37
CA GLN A 20 -3.01 -3.03 -11.70
C GLN A 20 -4.00 -3.86 -10.85
N ALA A 21 -3.61 -5.06 -10.42
CA ALA A 21 -4.44 -5.86 -9.51
C ALA A 21 -4.60 -5.17 -8.15
N GLY A 22 -3.52 -4.56 -7.63
CA GLY A 22 -3.55 -3.75 -6.41
C GLY A 22 -4.42 -2.50 -6.55
N VAL A 23 -4.29 -1.77 -7.68
CA VAL A 23 -5.13 -0.60 -7.99
C VAL A 23 -6.62 -0.98 -7.99
N ASN A 24 -6.97 -2.09 -8.66
CA ASN A 24 -8.34 -2.56 -8.75
C ASN A 24 -8.89 -2.98 -7.38
N LEU A 25 -8.08 -3.66 -6.58
CA LEU A 25 -8.45 -4.06 -5.22
C LEU A 25 -8.69 -2.85 -4.32
N ALA A 26 -7.81 -1.85 -4.37
CA ALA A 26 -7.97 -0.60 -3.61
C ALA A 26 -9.28 0.10 -3.96
N ALA A 27 -9.62 0.17 -5.26
CA ALA A 27 -10.88 0.74 -5.73
C ALA A 27 -12.10 -0.05 -5.24
N GLN A 28 -12.08 -1.40 -5.31
CA GLN A 28 -13.17 -2.25 -4.84
C GLN A 28 -13.41 -2.13 -3.33
N LEU A 29 -12.35 -1.96 -2.55
CA LEU A 29 -12.42 -1.82 -1.10
C LEU A 29 -12.68 -0.38 -0.63
N GLY A 30 -12.59 0.62 -1.52
CA GLY A 30 -12.57 2.02 -1.12
C GLY A 30 -11.40 2.35 -0.19
N ALA A 31 -10.27 1.65 -0.38
CA ALA A 31 -9.09 1.72 0.48
C ALA A 31 -8.00 2.62 -0.14
N PRO A 32 -7.16 3.27 0.68
CA PRO A 32 -5.97 3.95 0.21
C PRO A 32 -4.98 2.97 -0.44
N LEU A 33 -4.29 3.45 -1.48
CA LEU A 33 -3.24 2.72 -2.18
C LEU A 33 -1.87 3.32 -1.87
N ILE A 34 -0.97 2.49 -1.35
CA ILE A 34 0.47 2.78 -1.28
C ILE A 34 1.12 2.10 -2.49
N THR A 35 1.61 2.90 -3.42
CA THR A 35 2.44 2.42 -4.52
C THR A 35 3.88 2.31 -4.03
N PHE A 36 4.57 1.23 -4.40
CA PHE A 36 6.02 1.11 -4.24
C PHE A 36 6.69 0.96 -5.60
N ASP A 37 7.72 1.75 -5.88
CA ASP A 37 8.45 1.69 -7.15
C ASP A 37 9.63 0.72 -7.09
N GLY A 38 9.42 -0.49 -7.60
CA GLY A 38 10.44 -1.53 -7.56
C GLY A 38 10.08 -2.77 -8.35
N THR A 39 11.02 -3.71 -8.41
CA THR A 39 10.87 -5.01 -9.10
C THR A 39 11.04 -6.13 -8.08
N GLN A 40 10.00 -6.36 -7.28
CA GLN A 40 9.98 -7.38 -6.24
C GLN A 40 8.54 -7.75 -5.88
N HIS A 41 8.37 -8.92 -5.28
CA HIS A 41 7.08 -9.35 -4.76
C HIS A 41 6.94 -8.94 -3.29
N THR A 42 5.93 -8.12 -2.96
CA THR A 42 5.71 -7.51 -1.64
C THR A 42 6.83 -6.56 -1.16
N VAL A 43 6.52 -5.70 -0.19
CA VAL A 43 7.48 -4.69 0.32
C VAL A 43 7.24 -4.25 1.78
N VAL A 44 6.06 -4.53 2.35
CA VAL A 44 5.77 -4.19 3.75
C VAL A 44 6.72 -4.92 4.69
N PHE A 45 7.34 -4.18 5.60
CA PHE A 45 8.36 -4.63 6.56
C PHE A 45 9.60 -5.27 5.91
N ASN A 46 9.90 -4.85 4.68
CA ASN A 46 11.05 -5.34 3.92
C ASN A 46 12.14 -4.27 3.72
N GLY A 47 12.17 -3.23 4.56
CA GLY A 47 13.24 -2.24 4.61
C GLY A 47 12.99 -0.93 3.88
N ASP A 48 11.85 -0.77 3.20
CA ASP A 48 11.44 0.52 2.64
C ASP A 48 10.83 1.41 3.72
N ARG A 49 11.58 2.47 4.10
CA ARG A 49 11.15 3.37 5.19
C ARG A 49 9.85 4.12 4.87
N CYS A 50 9.56 4.38 3.60
CA CYS A 50 8.37 5.12 3.20
C CYS A 50 7.11 4.25 3.38
N VAL A 51 7.15 3.02 2.86
CA VAL A 51 6.09 2.03 3.01
C VAL A 51 5.91 1.66 4.49
N ASP A 52 7.00 1.33 5.18
CA ASP A 52 6.94 0.85 6.56
C ASP A 52 6.37 1.93 7.50
N ALA A 53 6.82 3.18 7.36
CA ALA A 53 6.30 4.27 8.17
C ALA A 53 4.80 4.52 7.92
N ALA A 54 4.35 4.44 6.66
CA ALA A 54 2.94 4.62 6.32
C ALA A 54 2.07 3.50 6.90
N VAL A 55 2.52 2.24 6.80
CA VAL A 55 1.81 1.07 7.34
C VAL A 55 1.79 1.07 8.86
N VAL A 56 2.91 1.44 9.52
CA VAL A 56 2.96 1.55 10.99
C VAL A 56 2.00 2.62 11.49
N ARG A 57 1.97 3.80 10.86
CA ARG A 57 1.02 4.87 11.22
C ARG A 57 -0.42 4.42 11.04
N TYR A 58 -0.70 3.65 9.99
CA TYR A 58 -2.03 3.08 9.79
C TYR A 58 -2.43 2.12 10.92
N PHE A 59 -1.56 1.19 11.32
CA PHE A 59 -1.87 0.21 12.36
C PHE A 59 -1.87 0.77 13.78
N VAL A 60 -0.93 1.67 14.10
CA VAL A 60 -0.72 2.17 15.46
C VAL A 60 -1.56 3.42 15.73
N GLU A 61 -1.59 4.35 14.78
CA GLU A 61 -2.25 5.65 14.96
C GLU A 61 -3.66 5.68 14.35
N GLY A 62 -4.03 4.66 13.56
CA GLY A 62 -5.28 4.65 12.81
C GLY A 62 -5.31 5.69 11.68
N THR A 63 -4.16 6.25 11.31
CA THR A 63 -4.05 7.31 10.31
C THR A 63 -4.07 6.72 8.90
N SER A 64 -5.05 7.12 8.08
CA SER A 64 -5.10 6.74 6.67
C SER A 64 -3.92 7.36 5.91
N PRO A 65 -3.08 6.59 5.20
CA PRO A 65 -1.93 7.11 4.47
C PRO A 65 -2.32 7.92 3.21
N GLY A 66 -3.59 7.82 2.75
CA GLY A 66 -4.00 8.35 1.46
C GLY A 66 -3.37 7.59 0.29
N ASN A 67 -3.43 8.17 -0.91
CA ASN A 67 -2.76 7.60 -2.08
C ASN A 67 -1.36 8.19 -2.18
N ILE A 68 -0.35 7.40 -1.80
CA ILE A 68 1.05 7.83 -1.77
C ILE A 68 1.91 6.92 -2.62
N ARG A 69 3.02 7.47 -3.11
CA ARG A 69 4.02 6.73 -3.87
C ARG A 69 5.33 6.74 -3.10
N CYS A 70 5.71 5.54 -2.69
CA CYS A 70 7.06 5.09 -2.46
C CYS A 70 7.47 4.29 -3.74
#